data_AF-A0A1V6UW49-F1
#
_entry.id   AF-A0A1V6UW49-F1
#
_cell.length_a   1.000
_cell.length_b   1.000
_cell.length_c   1.000
_cell.angle_alpha   90.00
_cell.angle_beta   90.00
_cell.angle_gamma   90.00
#
_symmetry.space_group_name_H-M   'P 1'
#
loop_
_entity.id
_entity.type
_entity.pdbx_description
1 polymer ?
#
loop_
_entity_poly.entity_id
_entity_poly.type
_entity_poly.pdbx_seq_one_letter_code
_entity_poly.pdbx_strand_id
1 'polypeptide(L)'
;MPPIRSRSSRNSTEQEGRILLAIQAFKNQEISSIREVARRFDVPRSTLSTRLHGTQNRAISRANSHKLTAIEEESLEKWILSMDSRGAGPRPSMVREMADLLLEKRGTTPVLSVGENWVTNFVKRRPLLSSQFSK
;
A
#
# COMPACT_ATOMS: atom_id res chain seq x y z
N MET A 1 -32.99 -3.67 10.44
CA MET A 1 -31.86 -3.15 11.26
C MET A 1 -31.10 -2.14 10.42
N PRO A 2 -30.84 -0.91 10.90
CA PRO A 2 -29.98 0.02 10.17
C PRO A 2 -28.52 -0.43 10.25
N PRO A 3 -27.71 -0.21 9.20
CA PRO A 3 -26.30 -0.59 9.21
C PRO A 3 -25.54 0.24 10.25
N ILE A 4 -24.68 -0.43 11.02
CA ILE A 4 -23.75 0.20 11.98
C ILE A 4 -22.89 1.20 11.20
N ARG A 5 -23.07 2.50 11.45
CA ARG A 5 -22.30 3.56 10.79
C ARG A 5 -20.81 3.27 10.97
N SER A 6 -20.09 3.08 9.87
CA SER A 6 -18.63 2.97 9.87
C SER A 6 -18.04 4.20 10.54
N ARG A 7 -17.16 4.01 11.54
CA ARG A 7 -16.37 5.10 12.14
C ARG A 7 -15.82 6.01 11.04
N SER A 8 -15.99 7.32 11.18
CA SER A 8 -15.56 8.30 10.18
C SER A 8 -14.05 8.19 9.92
N SER A 9 -13.62 8.48 8.69
CA SER A 9 -12.19 8.48 8.32
C SER A 9 -11.35 9.42 9.19
N ARG A 10 -11.90 10.56 9.63
CA ARG A 10 -11.23 11.50 10.56
C ARG A 10 -10.85 10.81 11.87
N ASN A 11 -11.75 10.01 12.43
CA ASN A 11 -11.50 9.29 13.68
C ASN A 11 -10.36 8.27 13.53
N SER A 12 -10.19 7.69 12.34
CA SER A 12 -9.08 6.76 12.06
C SER A 12 -7.74 7.48 11.99
N THR A 13 -7.68 8.64 11.33
CA THR A 13 -6.43 9.43 11.22
C THR A 13 -6.00 9.97 12.57
N GLU A 14 -6.94 10.48 13.37
CA GLU A 14 -6.67 10.95 14.73
C GLU A 14 -6.19 9.81 15.65
N GLN A 15 -6.81 8.64 15.56
CA GLN A 15 -6.40 7.46 16.31
C GLN A 15 -4.97 7.03 15.95
N GLU A 16 -4.61 7.04 14.66
CA GLU A 16 -3.25 6.74 14.19
C GLU A 16 -2.23 7.77 14.67
N GLY A 17 -2.59 9.06 14.69
CA GLY A 17 -1.75 10.10 15.28
C GLY A 17 -1.44 9.86 16.76
N ARG A 18 -2.45 9.49 17.56
CA ARG A 18 -2.26 9.14 18.98
C ARG A 18 -1.38 7.91 19.17
N ILE A 19 -1.53 6.89 18.31
CA ILE A 19 -0.69 5.69 18.32
C ILE A 19 0.78 6.05 18.05
N LEU A 20 1.07 6.92 17.08
CA LEU A 20 2.44 7.33 16.77
C LEU A 20 3.07 8.09 17.94
N LEU A 21 2.34 9.01 18.57
CA LEU A 21 2.79 9.72 19.78
C LEU A 21 3.07 8.75 20.93
N ALA A 22 2.19 7.77 21.14
CA ALA A 22 2.38 6.74 22.15
C ALA A 22 3.64 5.89 21.91
N ILE A 23 3.91 5.51 20.67
CA ILE A 23 5.14 4.78 20.30
C ILE A 23 6.38 5.64 20.54
N GLN A 24 6.33 6.93 20.19
CA GLN A 24 7.45 7.85 20.41
C GLN A 24 7.75 8.01 21.90
N ALA A 25 6.73 8.24 22.73
CA ALA A 25 6.88 8.38 24.18
C ALA A 25 7.43 7.09 24.83
N PHE A 26 6.99 5.91 24.35
CA PHE A 26 7.52 4.62 24.80
C PHE A 26 9.00 4.44 24.41
N LYS A 27 9.38 4.82 23.18
CA LYS A 27 10.78 4.78 22.71
C LYS A 27 11.70 5.75 23.45
N ASN A 28 11.18 6.94 23.79
CA ASN A 28 11.88 7.95 24.58
C ASN A 28 12.06 7.55 26.06
N GLN A 29 11.53 6.39 26.48
CA GLN A 29 11.55 5.90 27.87
C GLN A 29 10.88 6.86 28.88
N GLU A 30 9.99 7.75 28.44
CA GLU A 30 9.21 8.61 29.34
C GLU A 30 8.30 7.77 30.25
N ILE A 31 7.85 6.61 29.74
CA ILE A 31 7.01 5.65 30.44
C ILE A 31 7.44 4.25 30.01
N SER A 32 7.83 3.42 30.98
CA SER A 32 8.27 2.04 30.73
C SER A 32 7.12 1.04 30.54
N SER A 33 5.90 1.38 30.99
CA SER A 33 4.73 0.51 30.94
C SER A 33 3.84 0.77 29.73
N ILE A 34 3.67 -0.24 28.87
CA ILE A 34 2.73 -0.20 27.71
C ILE A 34 1.30 0.12 28.16
N ARG A 35 0.87 -0.36 29.34
CA ARG A 35 -0.49 -0.12 29.87
C ARG A 35 -0.69 1.37 30.20
N GLU A 36 0.33 2.00 30.75
CA GLU A 36 0.27 3.39 31.18
C GLU A 36 0.34 4.34 29.99
N VAL A 37 1.22 4.05 29.02
CA VAL A 37 1.25 4.75 27.73
C VAL A 37 -0.13 4.67 27.05
N ALA A 38 -0.69 3.48 26.93
CA ALA A 38 -2.02 3.28 26.33
C ALA A 38 -3.11 4.13 27.02
N ARG A 39 -3.08 4.23 28.36
CA ARG A 39 -4.02 5.05 29.12
C ARG A 39 -3.80 6.54 28.91
N ARG A 40 -2.54 7.01 28.92
CA ARG A 40 -2.20 8.43 28.77
C ARG A 40 -2.57 8.99 27.40
N PHE A 41 -2.43 8.18 26.36
CA PHE A 41 -2.73 8.57 24.98
C PHE A 41 -4.12 8.15 24.50
N ASP A 42 -4.95 7.56 25.36
CA ASP A 42 -6.30 7.05 25.04
C ASP A 42 -6.31 6.11 23.82
N VAL A 43 -5.42 5.12 23.83
CA VAL A 43 -5.26 4.13 22.75
C VAL A 43 -5.47 2.72 23.32
N PRO A 44 -6.17 1.81 22.60
CA PRO A 44 -6.23 0.42 23.00
C PRO A 44 -4.84 -0.22 23.14
N ARG A 45 -4.58 -0.85 24.29
CA ARG A 45 -3.31 -1.54 24.58
C ARG A 45 -2.95 -2.56 23.51
N SER A 46 -3.93 -3.33 23.01
CA SER A 46 -3.72 -4.33 21.97
C SER A 46 -3.15 -3.69 20.70
N THR A 47 -3.75 -2.60 20.23
CA THR A 47 -3.29 -1.85 19.05
C THR A 47 -1.87 -1.31 19.23
N LEU A 48 -1.57 -0.72 20.40
CA LEU A 48 -0.23 -0.21 20.70
C LEU A 48 0.81 -1.34 20.71
N SER A 49 0.48 -2.48 21.33
CA SER A 49 1.37 -3.64 21.34
C SER A 49 1.63 -4.17 19.93
N THR A 50 0.59 -4.39 19.12
CA THR A 50 0.72 -4.85 17.73
C THR A 50 1.59 -3.90 16.88
N ARG A 51 1.47 -2.59 17.12
CA ARG A 51 2.29 -1.58 16.44
C ARG A 51 3.75 -1.60 16.89
N LEU A 52 4.02 -1.79 18.18
CA LEU A 52 5.38 -1.95 18.71
C LEU A 52 6.09 -3.19 18.16
N HIS A 53 5.33 -4.25 17.86
CA HIS A 53 5.85 -5.46 17.19
C HIS A 53 6.06 -5.27 15.67
N GLY A 54 5.90 -4.05 15.13
CA GLY A 54 6.24 -3.74 13.74
C GLY A 54 5.06 -3.76 12.76
N THR A 55 3.82 -3.93 13.22
CA THR A 55 2.65 -3.89 12.30
C THR A 55 2.38 -2.46 11.85
N GLN A 56 2.49 -2.20 10.55
CA GLN A 56 2.21 -0.89 9.95
C GLN A 56 0.71 -0.58 9.84
N ASN A 57 0.38 0.70 9.73
CA ASN A 57 -1.01 1.14 9.52
C ASN A 57 -1.57 0.54 8.24
N ARG A 58 -2.80 0.03 8.28
CA ARG A 58 -3.47 -0.56 7.11
C ARG A 58 -3.57 0.42 5.95
N ALA A 59 -3.71 1.72 6.22
CA ALA A 59 -3.73 2.77 5.20
C ALA A 59 -2.40 2.93 4.46
N ILE A 60 -1.28 2.60 5.11
CA ILE A 60 0.08 2.70 4.56
C ILE A 60 0.56 1.33 4.06
N SER A 61 0.09 0.26 4.69
CA SER A 61 0.45 -1.12 4.40
C SER A 61 -0.03 -1.49 2.99
N ARG A 62 0.93 -1.96 2.19
CA ARG A 62 0.68 -2.46 0.84
C ARG A 62 -0.27 -3.64 0.90
N ALA A 63 -1.31 -3.64 0.06
CA ALA A 63 -2.25 -4.75 0.00
C ALA A 63 -1.53 -6.05 -0.41
N ASN A 64 -1.95 -7.19 0.15
CA ASN A 64 -1.34 -8.49 -0.14
C ASN A 64 -1.45 -8.91 -1.62
N SER A 65 -2.25 -8.22 -2.44
CA SER A 65 -2.50 -8.56 -3.84
C SER A 65 -1.50 -7.95 -4.83
N HIS A 66 -0.41 -7.34 -4.38
CA HIS A 66 0.62 -6.80 -5.27
C HIS A 66 1.63 -7.90 -5.64
N LYS A 67 1.71 -8.24 -6.93
CA LYS A 67 2.66 -9.23 -7.46
C LYS A 67 4.07 -8.67 -7.64
N LEU A 68 4.15 -7.42 -8.09
CA LEU A 68 5.40 -6.67 -8.24
C LEU A 68 5.75 -5.92 -6.94
N THR A 69 7.02 -5.53 -6.76
CA THR A 69 7.40 -4.58 -5.70
C THR A 69 7.08 -3.14 -6.09
N ALA A 70 7.14 -2.23 -5.12
CA ALA A 70 6.93 -0.81 -5.36
C ALA A 70 7.89 -0.23 -6.42
N ILE A 71 9.16 -0.65 -6.39
CA ILE A 71 10.20 -0.21 -7.33
C ILE A 71 9.91 -0.68 -8.75
N GLU A 72 9.46 -1.93 -8.90
CA GLU A 72 9.10 -2.48 -10.21
C GLU A 72 7.87 -1.80 -10.80
N GLU A 73 6.85 -1.57 -9.98
CA GLU A 73 5.66 -0.84 -10.43
C GLU A 73 5.99 0.61 -10.81
N GLU A 74 6.91 1.27 -10.09
CA GLU A 74 7.37 2.61 -10.43
C GLU A 74 8.17 2.62 -11.74
N SER A 75 9.02 1.61 -11.95
CA SER A 75 9.77 1.45 -13.19
C SER A 75 8.84 1.20 -14.39
N LEU A 76 7.82 0.36 -14.19
CA LEU A 76 6.79 0.08 -15.20
C LEU A 76 5.95 1.33 -15.52
N GLU A 77 5.60 2.13 -14.51
CA GLU A 77 4.90 3.41 -14.71
C GLU A 77 5.75 4.39 -15.53
N LYS A 78 7.02 4.57 -15.17
CA LYS A 78 7.94 5.44 -15.94
C LYS A 78 8.09 4.98 -17.38
N TRP A 79 8.15 3.66 -17.60
CA TRP A 79 8.19 3.09 -18.93
C TRP A 79 6.92 3.40 -19.74
N ILE A 80 5.74 3.24 -19.14
CA ILE A 80 4.45 3.58 -19.77
C ILE A 80 4.41 5.08 -20.14
N LEU A 81 4.79 5.97 -19.22
CA LEU A 81 4.81 7.41 -19.46
C LEU A 81 5.82 7.80 -20.57
N SER A 82 6.98 7.15 -20.59
CA SER A 82 7.99 7.34 -21.65
C SER A 82 7.48 6.90 -23.02
N MET A 83 6.68 5.82 -23.09
CA MET A 83 6.08 5.39 -24.35
C MET A 83 4.96 6.31 -24.83
N ASP A 84 4.12 6.78 -23.91
CA ASP A 84 3.03 7.69 -24.25
C ASP A 84 3.54 9.04 -24.75
N SER A 85 4.59 9.60 -24.12
CA SER A 85 5.23 10.83 -24.62
C SER A 85 5.80 10.71 -26.04
N ARG A 86 6.02 9.48 -26.54
CA ARG A 86 6.47 9.20 -27.91
C ARG A 86 5.29 8.94 -28.87
N GLY A 87 4.06 9.11 -28.41
CA GLY A 87 2.83 8.89 -29.19
C GLY A 87 2.43 7.41 -29.34
N ALA A 88 3.08 6.50 -28.60
CA ALA A 88 2.80 5.07 -28.64
C ALA A 88 2.17 4.63 -27.31
N GLY A 89 0.85 4.83 -27.16
CA GLY A 89 0.10 4.36 -26.01
C GLY A 89 0.24 2.83 -25.85
N PRO A 90 0.80 2.31 -24.74
CA PRO A 90 0.97 0.87 -24.56
C PRO A 90 -0.37 0.15 -24.58
N ARG A 91 -0.44 -0.97 -25.29
CA ARG A 91 -1.57 -1.90 -25.16
C ARG A 91 -1.50 -2.61 -23.81
N PRO A 92 -2.64 -2.94 -23.18
CA PRO A 92 -2.66 -3.72 -21.94
C PRO A 92 -1.87 -5.04 -22.03
N SER A 93 -1.89 -5.71 -23.19
CA SER A 93 -1.10 -6.92 -23.44
C SER A 93 0.40 -6.68 -23.29
N MET A 94 0.91 -5.55 -23.78
CA MET A 94 2.33 -5.19 -23.72
C MET A 94 2.77 -4.85 -22.29
N VAL A 95 1.90 -4.19 -21.52
CA VAL A 95 2.14 -3.93 -20.08
C VAL A 95 2.22 -5.24 -19.30
N ARG A 96 1.37 -6.21 -19.66
CA ARG A 96 1.38 -7.55 -19.06
C ARG A 96 2.69 -8.29 -19.36
N GLU A 97 3.12 -8.32 -20.61
CA GLU A 97 4.38 -8.93 -21.04
C GLU A 97 5.58 -8.31 -20.32
N MET A 98 5.61 -6.98 -20.19
CA MET A 98 6.68 -6.29 -19.45
C MET A 98 6.66 -6.65 -17.96
N ALA A 99 5.48 -6.77 -17.34
CA ALA A 99 5.37 -7.19 -15.95
C ALA A 99 5.80 -8.65 -15.75
N ASP A 100 5.45 -9.56 -16.66
CA ASP A 100 5.89 -10.95 -16.65
C ASP A 100 7.41 -11.05 -16.82
N LEU A 101 8.01 -10.24 -17.70
CA LEU A 101 9.46 -10.16 -17.88
C LEU A 101 10.17 -9.69 -16.60
N LEU A 102 9.63 -8.70 -15.88
CA LEU A 102 10.17 -8.27 -14.59
C LEU A 102 10.10 -9.39 -13.54
N LEU A 103 9.03 -10.17 -13.52
CA LEU A 103 8.88 -11.32 -12.62
C LEU A 103 9.84 -12.46 -12.98
N GLU A 104 10.05 -12.72 -14.27
CA GLU A 104 11.01 -13.71 -14.75
C GLU A 104 12.44 -13.37 -14.31
N LYS A 105 12.83 -12.10 -14.42
CA LYS A 105 14.17 -11.62 -14.00
C LYS A 105 14.43 -11.77 -12.51
N ARG A 106 13.41 -11.92 -11.66
CA ARG A 106 13.61 -12.25 -10.24
C ARG A 106 14.09 -13.68 -9.99
N GLY A 107 14.01 -14.56 -10.98
CA GLY A 107 14.38 -15.96 -10.82
C GLY A 107 13.52 -16.71 -9.80
N THR A 108 12.28 -16.27 -9.57
CA THR A 108 11.37 -16.93 -8.62
C THR A 108 10.77 -18.17 -9.28
N THR A 109 11.02 -19.35 -8.70
CA THR A 109 10.34 -20.60 -9.02
C THR A 109 9.15 -20.79 -8.08
N PRO A 110 7.90 -20.99 -8.56
CA PRO A 110 7.46 -21.14 -9.95
C PRO A 110 7.34 -19.82 -10.72
N VAL A 111 7.32 -19.89 -12.06
CA VAL A 111 7.12 -18.74 -12.95
C VAL A 111 5.85 -17.99 -12.56
N LEU A 112 6.02 -16.82 -11.96
CA LEU A 112 4.91 -15.96 -11.58
C LEU A 112 4.47 -15.18 -12.82
N SER A 113 3.28 -15.48 -13.32
CA SER A 113 2.61 -14.63 -14.30
C SER A 113 1.57 -13.74 -13.64
N VAL A 114 1.40 -12.53 -14.17
CA VAL A 114 0.32 -11.64 -13.78
C VAL A 114 -1.02 -12.08 -14.38
N GLY A 115 -2.09 -12.02 -13.58
CA GLY A 115 -3.43 -12.39 -14.05
C GLY A 115 -3.98 -11.44 -15.11
N GLU A 116 -5.00 -11.87 -15.85
CA GLU A 116 -5.61 -11.09 -16.95
C GLU A 116 -6.13 -9.71 -16.50
N ASN A 117 -6.78 -9.64 -15.33
CA ASN A 117 -7.28 -8.40 -14.75
C ASN A 117 -6.20 -7.59 -14.02
N TRP A 118 -4.94 -7.99 -14.05
CA TRP A 118 -3.89 -7.29 -13.31
C TRP A 118 -3.65 -5.88 -13.87
N VAL A 119 -3.59 -5.73 -15.20
CA VAL A 119 -3.33 -4.44 -15.84
C VAL A 119 -4.47 -3.45 -15.61
N THR A 120 -5.72 -3.90 -15.71
CA THR A 120 -6.88 -3.02 -15.45
C THR A 120 -6.90 -2.55 -14.00
N ASN A 121 -6.56 -3.42 -13.05
CA ASN A 121 -6.43 -3.06 -11.64
C ASN A 121 -5.22 -2.16 -11.38
N PHE A 122 -4.10 -2.37 -12.08
CA PHE A 122 -2.90 -1.54 -11.99
C PHE A 122 -3.19 -0.10 -12.44
N VAL A 123 -3.85 0.06 -13.59
CA VAL A 123 -4.28 1.37 -14.11
C VAL A 123 -5.27 2.05 -13.16
N LYS A 124 -6.28 1.31 -12.64
CA LYS A 124 -7.23 1.85 -11.66
C LYS A 124 -6.58 2.35 -10.37
N ARG A 125 -5.46 1.72 -9.94
CA ARG A 125 -4.72 2.12 -8.73
C ARG A 125 -3.85 3.36 -8.95
N ARG A 126 -3.46 3.66 -10.20
CA ARG A 126 -2.57 4.79 -10.54
C ARG A 126 -3.35 5.83 -11.35
N PRO A 127 -3.85 6.91 -10.72
CA PRO A 127 -4.61 7.93 -11.43
C PRO A 127 -3.79 8.60 -12.55
N LEU A 128 -2.46 8.66 -12.42
CA LEU A 128 -1.54 9.14 -13.45
C LEU A 128 -1.61 8.31 -14.74
N LEU A 129 -1.85 7.00 -14.64
CA LEU A 129 -2.01 6.11 -15.79
C LEU A 129 -3.46 6.10 -16.30
N SER A 130 -4.44 6.38 -15.45
CA SER A 130 -5.85 6.39 -15.84
C SER A 130 -6.14 7.35 -17.00
N SER A 131 -5.43 8.48 -17.09
CA SER A 131 -5.58 9.43 -18.20
C SER A 131 -5.08 8.87 -19.54
N GLN A 132 -4.13 7.93 -19.51
CA GLN A 132 -3.48 7.38 -20.70
C GLN A 132 -4.26 6.24 -21.35
N PHE A 133 -5.01 5.49 -20.54
CA PHE A 133 -5.81 4.35 -21.00
C PHE A 133 -7.30 4.68 -21.19
N SER A 134 -7.68 5.95 -21.04
CA SER A 134 -9.05 6.44 -21.24
C SER A 134 -9.27 6.87 -22.69
N LYS A 135 -9.28 5.92 -23.63
CA LYS A 135 -9.75 6.09 -25.01
C LYS A 135 -10.36 4.81 -25.55
#